data_AF-K1TX48-F1
#
_entry.id   AF-K1TX48-F1
#
_cell.length_a   1.000
_cell.length_b   1.000
_cell.length_c   1.000
_cell.angle_alpha   90.00
_cell.angle_beta   90.00
_cell.angle_gamma   90.00
#
_symmetry.space_group_name_H-M   'P 1'
#
loop_
_entity.id
_entity.type
_entity.pdbx_description
1 polymer ?
#
loop_
_entity_poly.entity_id
_entity_poly.type
_entity_poly.pdbx_seq_one_letter_code
_entity_poly.pdbx_strand_id
1 'polypeptide(L)' 'MIRIYPQRGGALNENDRLDLARLLIKAGYKVRIGKEKMNGGSTYTYFIEYEEVRNGA' A
#
# COMPACT_ATOMS: atom_id res chain seq x y z
N MET A 1 -2.22 -11.54 -2.03
CA MET A 1 -1.78 -10.15 -1.90
C MET A 1 -2.93 -9.31 -1.37
N ILE A 2 -2.74 -8.59 -0.26
CA ILE A 2 -3.73 -7.73 0.39
C ILE A 2 -3.43 -6.28 0.00
N ARG A 3 -4.46 -5.47 -0.27
CA ARG A 3 -4.32 -4.06 -0.67
C ARG A 3 -4.90 -3.14 0.38
N ILE A 4 -4.15 -2.10 0.72
CA ILE A 4 -4.54 -1.02 1.60
C ILE A 4 -4.79 0.22 0.76
N TYR A 5 -6.05 0.66 0.76
CA TYR A 5 -6.51 1.87 0.11
C TYR A 5 -6.59 3.02 1.11
N PRO A 6 -6.44 4.27 0.67
CA PRO A 6 -6.70 5.44 1.50
C PRO A 6 -8.14 5.40 2.03
N GLN A 7 -8.31 5.60 3.33
CA GLN A 7 -9.63 5.65 3.98
C GLN A 7 -10.35 6.97 3.60
N ARG A 8 -11.67 6.92 3.36
CA ARG A 8 -12.46 8.12 3.05
C ARG A 8 -12.31 9.15 4.18
N GLY A 9 -11.71 10.30 3.86
CA GLY A 9 -11.52 11.43 4.79
C GLY A 9 -10.10 11.60 5.33
N GLY A 10 -9.21 10.63 5.10
CA GLY A 10 -7.79 10.74 5.42
C GLY A 10 -6.97 10.38 4.19
N ALA A 11 -6.50 11.38 3.47
CA ALA A 11 -5.54 11.15 2.38
C ALA A 11 -4.32 10.48 3.00
N LEU A 12 -4.12 9.17 2.75
CA LEU A 12 -2.85 8.52 3.03
C LEU A 12 -1.84 9.29 2.18
N ASN A 13 -1.04 10.15 2.79
CA ASN A 13 -0.08 10.97 2.05
C ASN A 13 1.12 10.11 1.66
N GLU A 14 2.05 10.68 0.90
CA GLU A 14 3.24 9.95 0.49
C GLU A 14 4.07 9.45 1.68
N ASN A 15 4.23 10.30 2.70
CA ASN A 15 4.95 9.93 3.92
C ASN A 15 4.26 8.79 4.67
N ASP A 16 2.94 8.85 4.85
CA ASP A 16 2.19 7.78 5.51
C ASP A 16 2.34 6.45 4.76
N ARG A 17 2.35 6.49 3.42
CA ARG A 17 2.55 5.29 2.60
C ARG A 17 3.94 4.69 2.82
N LEU A 18 4.97 5.54 2.89
CA LEU A 18 6.34 5.12 3.12
C LEU A 18 6.52 4.51 4.51
N ASP A 19 5.95 5.13 5.55
CA ASP A 19 6.05 4.62 6.92
C ASP A 19 5.27 3.32 7.10
N LEU A 20 4.08 3.20 6.51
CA LEU A 20 3.34 1.94 6.51
C LEU A 20 4.11 0.84 5.77
N ALA A 21 4.71 1.16 4.62
CA ALA A 21 5.52 0.21 3.87
C ALA A 21 6.75 -0.26 4.66
N ARG A 22 7.45 0.66 5.34
CA ARG A 22 8.57 0.33 6.24
C ARG A 22 8.15 -0.60 7.37
N LEU A 23 6.99 -0.35 7.99
CA LEU A 23 6.47 -1.18 9.07
C LEU A 23 6.18 -2.60 8.60
N LEU A 24 5.52 -2.74 7.45
CA LEU A 24 5.21 -4.02 6.84
C LEU A 24 6.49 -4.79 6.44
N ILE A 25 7.49 -4.12 5.86
CA ILE A 25 8.79 -4.72 5.56
C ILE A 25 9.47 -5.23 6.84
N LYS A 26 9.48 -4.42 7.91
CA LYS A 26 10.08 -4.79 9.19
C LYS A 26 9.38 -5.99 9.84
N ALA A 27 8.08 -6.15 9.61
CA ALA A 27 7.31 -7.29 10.09
C ALA A 27 7.44 -8.54 9.19
N GLY A 28 8.29 -8.50 8.15
CA GLY A 28 8.57 -9.65 7.28
C GLY A 28 7.59 -9.79 6.10
N TYR A 29 6.76 -8.78 5.85
CA TYR A 29 5.88 -8.77 4.68
C TYR A 29 6.64 -8.20 3.49
N LYS A 30 6.34 -8.73 2.30
CA LYS A 30 6.77 -8.12 1.04
C LYS A 30 5.75 -7.06 0.66
N VAL A 31 6.23 -5.87 0.36
CA VAL A 31 5.38 -4.68 0.15
C VAL A 31 5.67 -4.06 -1.20
N ARG A 32 4.63 -3.54 -1.85
CA ARG A 32 4.69 -2.80 -3.11
C ARG A 32 3.73 -1.62 -3.05
N ILE A 33 4.19 -0.45 -3.46
CA ILE A 33 3.33 0.73 -3.63
C ILE A 33 2.85 0.76 -5.08
N GLY A 34 1.54 0.70 -5.26
CA GLY A 34 0.87 0.77 -6.55
C GLY A 34 0.09 2.08 -6.72
N LYS A 35 -0.28 2.37 -7.96
CA LYS A 35 -1.24 3.42 -8.29
C LYS A 35 -2.19 2.92 -9.36
N GLU A 36 -3.47 3.19 -9.20
CA GLU A 36 -4.50 2.88 -10.19
C GLU A 36 -5.26 4.15 -10.57
N LYS A 37 -5.70 4.22 -11.83
CA LYS A 37 -6.54 5.32 -12.30
C LYS A 37 -7.97 5.03 -11.90
N MET A 38 -8.62 5.98 -11.22
CA MET A 38 -10.02 5.82 -10.85
C MET A 38 -10.90 5.88 -12.11
N ASN A 39 -11.82 4.92 -12.27
CA ASN A 39 -12.67 4.81 -13.46
C ASN A 39 -13.38 6.15 -13.74
N GLY A 40 -13.11 6.75 -14.91
CA GLY A 40 -13.70 8.01 -15.36
C GLY A 40 -13.02 9.30 -14.87
N GLY A 41 -11.98 9.23 -14.02
CA GLY A 41 -11.29 10.40 -13.49
C GLY A 41 -9.85 10.57 -13.98
N SER A 42 -9.32 11.80 -13.92
CA SER A 42 -7.89 12.10 -14.14
C SER A 42 -7.02 11.81 -12.91
N THR A 43 -7.63 11.39 -11.81
CA THR A 43 -6.97 11.21 -10.51
C THR A 43 -6.47 9.78 -10.33
N TYR A 44 -5.23 9.66 -9.87
CA TYR A 44 -4.63 8.38 -9.47
C TYR A 44 -4.89 8.12 -7.99
N THR A 45 -5.33 6.91 -7.68
CA THR A 45 -5.40 6.40 -6.31
C THR A 45 -4.17 5.57 -6.04
N TYR A 46 -3.38 5.98 -5.04
CA TYR A 46 -2.22 5.22 -4.58
C TYR A 46 -2.68 4.19 -3.54
N PHE A 47 -2.13 2.98 -3.62
CA PHE A 47 -2.42 1.89 -2.69
C PHE A 47 -1.14 1.16 -2.31
N ILE A 48 -1.17 0.46 -1.17
CA ILE A 48 -0.08 -0.40 -0.71
C ILE A 48 -0.54 -1.84 -0.82
N GLU A 49 0.20 -2.64 -1.56
CA GLU A 49 0.00 -4.07 -1.70
C GLU A 49 1.03 -4.80 -0.84
N TYR A 50 0.60 -5.76 -0.03
CA TYR A 50 1.50 -6.57 0.78
C TYR A 50 1.12 -8.05 0.74
N GLU A 51 2.13 -8.91 0.94
CA GLU A 51 1.98 -10.34 1.07
C GLU A 51 2.85 -10.88 2.20
N GLU A 52 2.33 -11.86 2.94
CA GLU A 52 3.14 -12.65 3.86
C GLU A 52 4.18 -13.39 3.04
N VAL A 53 5.45 -13.02 3.22
CA VAL A 53 6.53 -13.90 2.81
C VAL A 53 6.60 -14.96 3.89
N ARG A 54 5.88 -16.06 3.70
CA ARG A 54 6.23 -17.30 4.38
C ARG A 54 7.65 -17.61 3.93
N ASN A 55 8.63 -17.16 4.69
CA ASN A 55 9.95 -17.78 4.71
C ASN A 55 9.71 -19.20 5.23
N GLY A 56 9.29 -20.08 4.32
CA GLY A 56 9.32 -21.51 4.53
C GLY A 56 10.78 -21.86 4.76
N ALA A 57 11.08 -22.22 6.01
CA ALA A 57 12.27 -22.93 6.39
C ALA A 57 12.37 -24.26 5.63
#